data_AF-A0AAD8N066-F1
#
_entry.id   AF-A0AAD8N066-F1
#
_cell.length_a   1.000
_cell.length_b   1.000
_cell.length_c   1.000
_cell.angle_alpha   90.00
_cell.angle_beta   90.00
_cell.angle_gamma   90.00
#
_symmetry.space_group_name_H-M   'P 1'
#
loop_
_entity.id
_entity.type
_entity.pdbx_description
1 polymer ?
#
loop_
_entity_poly.entity_id
_entity_poly.type
_entity_poly.pdbx_seq_one_letter_code
_entity_poly.pdbx_strand_id
1 'polypeptide(L)'
;MTTAIMSQDKECNNANVVNVKQQLTLLFQASLGVLVDDPEIQPEIKVCDQDYGDYQCNNAMGLWHRVKAKIPTDFKTSHSFGQALMNNLPASQLIESCSVTGPGFVNIVLSQQ
;
A
#
# COMPACT_ATOMS: atom_id res chain seq x y z
N MET A 1 -29.36 -19.68 -24.87
CA MET A 1 -29.77 -18.48 -24.12
C MET A 1 -28.56 -17.97 -23.36
N THR A 2 -28.18 -16.74 -23.70
CA THR A 2 -27.46 -15.73 -22.90
C THR A 2 -26.03 -16.00 -22.42
N THR A 3 -25.11 -15.38 -23.17
CA THR A 3 -23.75 -14.94 -22.85
C THR A 3 -23.62 -14.26 -21.48
N ALA A 4 -22.54 -14.56 -20.75
CA ALA A 4 -22.06 -13.74 -19.64
C ALA A 4 -20.61 -13.29 -19.89
N ILE A 5 -20.54 -12.15 -20.58
CA ILE A 5 -19.67 -10.98 -20.37
C ILE A 5 -18.22 -11.24 -19.94
N MET A 6 -17.34 -11.01 -20.91
CA MET A 6 -15.93 -10.66 -20.73
C MET A 6 -15.83 -9.48 -19.75
N SER A 7 -15.13 -9.66 -18.63
CA SER A 7 -14.50 -8.53 -17.95
C SER A 7 -13.17 -8.31 -18.65
N GLN A 8 -13.16 -7.38 -19.60
CA GLN A 8 -11.93 -6.82 -20.12
C GLN A 8 -11.28 -6.04 -18.97
N ASP A 9 -10.20 -6.58 -18.42
CA ASP A 9 -9.17 -5.77 -17.79
C ASP A 9 -8.81 -4.65 -18.77
N LYS A 10 -9.14 -3.41 -18.40
CA LYS A 10 -8.62 -2.23 -19.09
C LYS A 10 -7.13 -2.16 -18.78
N GLU A 11 -6.34 -2.82 -19.60
CA GLU A 11 -4.89 -2.72 -19.59
C GLU A 11 -4.49 -1.32 -20.09
N CYS A 12 -4.57 -0.34 -19.18
CA CYS A 12 -4.09 1.01 -19.39
C CYS A 12 -2.55 0.99 -19.31
N ASN A 13 -1.87 1.27 -20.43
CA ASN A 13 -0.40 1.45 -20.54
C ASN A 13 0.43 0.73 -19.47
N ASN A 14 0.48 -0.60 -19.60
CA ASN A 14 1.05 -1.53 -18.61
C ASN A 14 2.48 -1.12 -18.13
N ALA A 15 3.30 -0.50 -18.99
CA ALA A 15 4.64 -0.04 -18.64
C ALA A 15 4.67 1.13 -17.63
N ASN A 16 3.74 2.09 -17.75
CA ASN A 16 3.71 3.26 -16.86
C ASN A 16 3.16 2.89 -15.48
N VAL A 17 2.09 2.07 -15.44
CA VAL A 17 1.51 1.51 -14.21
C VAL A 17 2.52 0.64 -13.45
N VAL A 18 3.26 -0.22 -14.16
CA VAL A 18 4.34 -1.02 -13.56
C VAL A 18 5.42 -0.13 -12.94
N ASN A 19 5.78 0.97 -13.60
CA ASN A 19 6.79 1.91 -13.09
C ASN A 19 6.32 2.62 -11.81
N VAL A 20 5.08 3.12 -11.79
CA VAL A 20 4.50 3.79 -10.60
C VAL A 20 4.38 2.81 -9.44
N LYS A 21 3.84 1.61 -9.67
CA LYS A 21 3.72 0.58 -8.62
C LYS A 21 5.07 0.20 -8.02
N GLN A 22 6.12 0.11 -8.84
CA GLN A 22 7.48 -0.16 -8.37
C GLN A 22 8.01 0.98 -7.50
N GLN A 23 7.84 2.23 -7.93
CA GLN A 23 8.26 3.40 -7.15
C GLN A 23 7.53 3.45 -5.79
N LEU A 24 6.21 3.26 -5.78
CA LEU A 24 5.44 3.17 -4.55
C LEU A 24 5.93 2.02 -3.65
N THR A 25 6.22 0.85 -4.22
CA THR A 25 6.75 -0.29 -3.47
C THR A 25 8.06 0.08 -2.76
N LEU A 26 8.98 0.78 -3.44
CA LEU A 26 10.25 1.22 -2.85
C LEU A 26 10.04 2.22 -1.70
N LEU A 27 9.12 3.17 -1.85
CA LEU A 27 8.79 4.15 -0.79
C LEU A 27 8.24 3.44 0.46
N PHE A 28 7.33 2.47 0.27
CA PHE A 28 6.75 1.71 1.37
C PHE A 28 7.74 0.72 1.99
N GLN A 29 8.67 0.14 1.21
CA GLN A 29 9.77 -0.68 1.74
C GLN A 29 10.69 0.14 2.64
N ALA A 30 11.05 1.36 2.23
CA ALA A 30 11.86 2.26 3.04
C ALA A 30 11.18 2.61 4.37
N SER A 31 9.88 2.95 4.33
CA SER A 31 9.10 3.21 5.54
C SER A 31 9.03 1.98 6.46
N LEU A 32 8.75 0.80 5.90
CA LEU A 32 8.65 -0.45 6.64
C LEU A 32 9.97 -0.81 7.34
N GLY A 33 11.11 -0.60 6.67
CA GLY A 33 12.44 -0.88 7.24
C GLY A 33 12.79 -0.01 8.45
N VAL A 34 12.11 1.12 8.67
CA VAL A 34 12.24 1.92 9.90
C VAL A 34 11.46 1.28 11.05
N LEU A 35 10.36 0.59 10.75
CA LEU A 35 9.44 0.04 11.75
C LEU A 35 9.79 -1.39 12.15
N VAL A 36 10.36 -2.16 11.22
CA VAL A 36 10.48 -3.61 11.33
C VAL A 36 11.77 -4.07 10.65
N ASP A 37 12.64 -4.72 11.43
CA ASP A 37 13.85 -5.38 10.92
C ASP A 37 13.54 -6.85 10.54
N ASP A 38 12.71 -7.04 9.51
CA ASP A 38 12.36 -8.35 8.96
C ASP A 38 12.26 -8.29 7.42
N PRO A 39 13.23 -8.85 6.68
CA PRO A 39 13.25 -8.78 5.22
C PRO A 39 12.16 -9.62 4.53
N GLU A 40 11.54 -10.58 5.24
CA GLU A 40 10.41 -11.37 4.71
C GLU A 40 9.10 -10.59 4.65
N ILE A 41 9.05 -9.43 5.31
CA ILE A 41 7.88 -8.57 5.40
C ILE A 41 8.02 -7.51 4.29
N GLN A 42 7.10 -7.55 3.32
CA GLN A 42 7.15 -6.73 2.11
C GLN A 42 5.80 -6.01 1.93
N PRO A 43 5.75 -4.73 1.53
CA PRO A 43 4.50 -4.04 1.26
C PRO A 43 3.82 -4.59 -0.01
N GLU A 44 2.50 -4.62 -0.02
CA GLU A 44 1.71 -5.07 -1.18
C GLU A 44 0.90 -3.90 -1.74
N ILE A 45 1.43 -3.30 -2.80
CA ILE A 45 0.80 -2.18 -3.50
C ILE A 45 -0.17 -2.71 -4.56
N LYS A 46 -1.42 -2.24 -4.52
CA LYS A 46 -2.46 -2.53 -5.51
C LYS A 46 -3.06 -1.25 -6.03
N VAL A 47 -3.56 -1.31 -7.27
CA VAL A 47 -4.47 -0.28 -7.78
C VAL A 47 -5.74 -0.36 -6.94
N CYS A 48 -6.30 0.79 -6.58
CA CYS A 48 -7.52 0.82 -5.80
C CYS A 48 -8.73 0.52 -6.70
N ASP A 49 -9.56 -0.45 -6.31
CA ASP A 49 -10.78 -0.81 -7.06
C ASP A 49 -11.99 0.09 -6.73
N GLN A 50 -11.81 1.08 -5.83
CA GLN A 50 -12.86 1.98 -5.31
C GLN A 50 -12.31 3.41 -5.14
N ASP A 51 -13.19 4.39 -4.84
CA ASP A 51 -12.88 5.83 -4.68
C ASP A 51 -12.06 6.20 -3.41
N TYR A 52 -11.05 5.40 -3.03
CA TYR A 52 -10.16 5.72 -1.90
C TYR A 52 -8.81 6.30 -2.32
N GLY A 53 -8.52 6.36 -3.62
CA GLY A 53 -7.27 6.84 -4.20
C GLY A 53 -6.90 6.05 -5.45
N ASP A 54 -5.69 6.26 -5.96
CA ASP A 54 -5.17 5.54 -7.13
C ASP A 54 -4.59 4.18 -6.74
N TYR A 55 -3.92 4.12 -5.59
CA TYR A 55 -3.27 2.92 -5.07
C TYR A 55 -3.58 2.70 -3.59
N GLN A 56 -3.38 1.46 -3.13
CA GLN A 56 -3.50 1.09 -1.73
C GLN A 56 -2.40 0.10 -1.34
N CYS A 57 -1.87 0.24 -0.13
CA CYS A 57 -1.06 -0.77 0.54
C CYS A 57 -1.98 -1.68 1.36
N ASN A 58 -2.35 -2.83 0.79
CA ASN A 58 -3.47 -3.65 1.31
C ASN A 58 -3.05 -4.57 2.46
N ASN A 59 -1.77 -4.88 2.57
CA ASN A 59 -1.32 -5.90 3.49
C ASN A 59 -0.98 -5.37 4.89
N ALA A 60 -1.23 -4.10 5.22
CA ALA A 60 -0.95 -3.56 6.56
C ALA A 60 -1.49 -4.44 7.71
N MET A 61 -2.68 -5.03 7.55
CA MET A 61 -3.23 -5.99 8.51
C MET A 61 -2.42 -7.29 8.56
N GLY A 62 -2.10 -7.90 7.40
CA GLY A 62 -1.28 -9.11 7.32
C GLY A 62 0.14 -8.90 7.85
N LEU A 63 0.76 -7.76 7.54
CA LEU A 63 2.04 -7.33 8.07
C LEU A 63 1.95 -7.18 9.59
N TRP A 64 0.95 -6.47 10.11
CA TRP A 64 0.76 -6.30 11.54
C TRP A 64 0.69 -7.63 12.31
N HIS A 65 -0.07 -8.60 11.79
CA HIS A 65 -0.18 -9.91 12.42
C HIS A 65 1.14 -10.69 12.45
N ARG A 66 2.00 -10.51 11.44
CA ARG A 66 3.35 -11.10 11.41
C ARG A 66 4.31 -10.38 12.36
N VAL A 67 4.31 -9.05 12.31
CA VAL A 67 5.18 -8.19 13.14
C VAL A 67 4.93 -8.44 14.62
N LYS A 68 3.68 -8.34 15.08
CA LYS A 68 3.34 -8.51 16.50
C LYS A 68 3.62 -9.90 17.06
N ALA A 69 3.73 -10.90 16.18
CA ALA A 69 4.05 -12.28 16.56
C ALA A 69 5.57 -12.52 16.65
N LYS A 70 6.37 -11.75 15.92
CA LYS A 70 7.84 -11.90 15.85
C LYS A 70 8.59 -10.91 16.74
N ILE A 71 8.09 -9.69 16.92
CA ILE A 71 8.84 -8.58 17.54
C ILE A 71 7.95 -7.86 18.57
N PRO A 72 8.48 -7.55 19.78
CA PRO A 72 7.83 -6.62 20.70
C PRO A 72 7.66 -5.26 20.03
N THR A 73 6.46 -4.71 20.08
CA THR A 73 6.09 -3.55 19.27
C THR A 73 5.08 -2.70 20.02
N ASP A 74 5.24 -1.38 19.92
CA ASP A 74 4.37 -0.41 20.58
C ASP A 74 3.03 -0.20 19.86
N PHE A 75 2.89 -0.74 18.65
CA PHE A 75 1.63 -0.69 17.93
C PHE A 75 0.59 -1.55 18.64
N LYS A 76 -0.60 -0.99 18.85
CA LYS A 76 -1.70 -1.71 19.53
C LYS A 76 -2.70 -2.30 18.55
N THR A 77 -2.75 -1.74 17.33
CA THR A 77 -3.71 -2.11 16.29
C THR A 77 -3.06 -2.06 14.91
N SER A 78 -3.62 -2.82 13.95
CA SER A 78 -3.21 -2.74 12.54
C SER A 78 -3.43 -1.35 11.96
N HIS A 79 -4.44 -0.62 12.45
CA HIS A 79 -4.67 0.76 12.08
C HIS A 79 -3.52 1.67 12.54
N SER A 80 -3.05 1.54 13.79
CA SER A 80 -1.87 2.29 14.27
C SER A 80 -0.59 1.92 13.52
N PHE A 81 -0.45 0.67 13.09
CA PHE A 81 0.65 0.24 12.23
C PHE A 81 0.57 0.89 10.85
N GLY A 82 -0.61 0.93 10.22
CA GLY A 82 -0.83 1.64 8.96
C GLY A 82 -0.53 3.14 9.04
N GLN A 83 -0.89 3.79 10.15
CA GLN A 83 -0.53 5.19 10.41
C GLN A 83 0.99 5.37 10.53
N ALA A 84 1.67 4.49 11.25
CA ALA A 84 3.12 4.55 11.36
C ALA A 84 3.81 4.34 10.00
N LEU A 85 3.29 3.42 9.18
CA LEU A 85 3.78 3.19 7.82
C LEU A 85 3.61 4.44 6.95
N MET A 86 2.44 5.08 7.01
CA MET A 86 2.19 6.35 6.30
C MET A 86 3.13 7.47 6.79
N ASN A 87 3.30 7.61 8.10
CA ASN A 87 4.08 8.70 8.70
C ASN A 87 5.60 8.56 8.48
N ASN A 88 6.09 7.35 8.18
CA ASN A 88 7.50 7.10 7.86
C ASN A 88 7.78 7.03 6.35
N LEU A 89 6.80 7.36 5.50
CA LEU A 89 7.06 7.48 4.06
C LEU A 89 8.11 8.58 3.82
N PRO A 90 9.16 8.30 3.04
CA PRO A 90 10.09 9.34 2.62
C PRO A 90 9.37 10.35 1.72
N ALA A 91 9.83 11.59 1.74
CA ALA A 91 9.28 12.64 0.87
C ALA A 91 9.38 12.23 -0.61
N SER A 92 8.30 12.42 -1.35
CA SER A 92 8.21 12.03 -2.76
C SER A 92 7.31 12.99 -3.52
N GLN A 93 7.70 13.36 -4.74
CA GLN A 93 6.85 14.12 -5.65
C GLN A 93 5.75 13.27 -6.28
N LEU A 94 5.86 11.93 -6.20
CA LEU A 94 4.91 10.99 -6.77
C LEU A 94 3.57 10.98 -6.03
N ILE A 95 3.59 11.26 -4.72
CA ILE A 95 2.42 11.14 -3.83
C ILE A 95 1.89 12.54 -3.53
N GLU A 96 0.63 12.78 -3.88
CA GLU A 96 -0.09 13.99 -3.50
C GLU A 96 -0.57 13.90 -2.05
N SER A 97 -1.20 12.77 -1.70
CA SER A 97 -1.70 12.53 -0.36
C SER A 97 -1.80 11.04 -0.02
N CYS A 98 -1.82 10.76 1.28
CA CYS A 98 -2.13 9.45 1.82
C CYS A 98 -3.20 9.54 2.90
N SER A 99 -3.96 8.46 3.06
CA SER A 99 -4.92 8.30 4.16
C SER A 99 -4.89 6.87 4.70
N VAL A 100 -5.32 6.68 5.94
CA VAL A 100 -5.45 5.34 6.54
C VAL A 100 -6.91 5.06 6.85
N THR A 101 -7.44 3.96 6.32
CA THR A 101 -8.84 3.56 6.53
C THR A 101 -8.95 2.13 7.07
N GLY A 102 -10.10 1.83 7.69
CA GLY A 102 -10.45 0.50 8.17
C GLY A 102 -9.36 -0.13 9.05
N PRO A 103 -8.96 -1.39 8.79
CA PRO A 103 -7.96 -2.10 9.57
C PRO A 103 -6.51 -1.63 9.30
N GLY A 104 -6.29 -0.49 8.65
CA GLY A 104 -4.95 0.05 8.40
C GLY A 104 -4.56 0.10 6.92
N PHE A 105 -5.51 0.02 6.00
CA PHE A 105 -5.24 0.22 4.58
C PHE A 105 -4.71 1.62 4.34
N VAL A 106 -3.52 1.74 3.78
CA VAL A 106 -2.92 3.03 3.43
C VAL A 106 -3.27 3.33 1.99
N ASN A 107 -4.17 4.28 1.76
CA ASN A 107 -4.58 4.72 0.42
C ASN A 107 -3.67 5.85 -0.05
N ILE A 108 -3.43 5.91 -1.35
CA ILE A 108 -2.45 6.78 -2.00
C ILE A 108 -3.14 7.48 -3.17
N VAL A 109 -3.08 8.81 -3.18
CA VAL A 109 -3.42 9.64 -4.34
C VAL A 109 -2.11 10.10 -4.97
N LEU A 110 -1.95 9.88 -6.27
CA LEU A 110 -0.79 10.32 -7.03
C LEU A 110 -0.88 11.81 -7.32
N SER A 111 0.27 12.48 -7.33
CA SER A 111 0.35 13.83 -7.86
C SER A 111 0.00 13.83 -9.35
N GLN A 112 -0.95 14.67 -9.75
CA GLN A 112 -1.12 15.00 -11.16
C GLN A 112 0.11 15.81 -11.61
N GLN A 113 0.80 15.31 -12.64
CA GLN A 113 1.89 16.05 -13.31
C GLN A 113 1.33 16.95 -14.41
#